data_AF-A0A970C6S4-F1
#
_entry.id   AF-A0A970C6S4-F1
#
_cell.length_a   1.000
_cell.length_b   1.000
_cell.length_c   1.000
_cell.angle_alpha   90.00
_cell.angle_beta   90.00
_cell.angle_gamma   90.00
#
_symmetry.space_group_name_H-M   'P 1'
#
loop_
_entity.id
_entity.type
_entity.pdbx_description
1 polymer ?
#
loop_
_entity_poly.entity_id
_entity_poly.type
_entity_poly.pdbx_seq_one_letter_code
_entity_poly.pdbx_strand_id
1 'polypeptide(L)'
;MKFFLTVLLIALIAWGGWHFWSYINQKMSAMKAEERGESGPAPGKLPGMSAELESGYEDAKRGGAETLARWLYQHRGQIRDPRLADIEMDYVVLVGRTNQAEARRVLDGIRSRIKPTSPVYKRFQQLDKAYH
;
A
#
# COMPACT_ATOMS: atom_id res chain seq x y z
N MET A 1 33.97 7.56 26.18
CA MET A 1 33.66 6.27 25.50
C MET A 1 32.18 6.09 25.12
N LYS A 2 31.21 6.85 25.66
CA LYS A 2 29.77 6.71 25.34
C LYS A 2 29.31 7.39 24.03
N PHE A 3 30.00 8.46 23.60
CA PHE A 3 29.68 9.19 22.35
C PHE A 3 29.99 8.41 21.07
N PHE A 4 31.00 7.54 21.08
CA PHE A 4 31.36 6.73 19.92
C PHE A 4 30.29 5.67 19.60
N LEU A 5 29.67 5.09 20.63
CA LEU A 5 28.58 4.13 20.49
C LEU A 5 27.32 4.76 19.87
N THR A 6 26.97 5.98 20.27
CA THR A 6 25.81 6.69 19.71
C THR A 6 26.03 7.10 18.25
N VAL A 7 27.22 7.60 17.91
CA VAL A 7 27.55 7.94 16.51
C VAL A 7 27.56 6.70 15.62
N LEU A 8 28.08 5.57 16.12
CA LEU A 8 28.07 4.29 15.40
C LEU A 8 26.66 3.75 15.19
N LEU A 9 25.77 3.90 16.17
CA LEU A 9 24.36 3.49 16.08
C LEU A 9 23.59 4.33 15.05
N ILE A 10 23.81 5.65 15.05
CA ILE A 10 23.17 6.57 14.08
C ILE A 10 23.68 6.29 12.67
N ALA A 11 24.97 6.01 12.50
CA ALA A 11 25.54 5.62 11.20
C ALA A 11 24.95 4.29 10.70
N LEU A 12 24.75 3.31 11.58
CA LEU A 12 24.10 2.03 11.24
C LEU A 12 22.63 2.21 10.81
N ILE A 13 21.89 3.07 11.51
CA ILE A 13 20.48 3.37 11.17
C ILE A 13 20.38 4.13 9.84
N ALA A 14 21.26 5.11 9.62
CA ALA A 14 21.32 5.85 8.36
C ALA A 14 21.71 4.94 7.18
N TRP A 15 22.63 4.01 7.40
CA TRP A 15 23.06 3.04 6.38
C TRP A 15 21.97 2.01 6.08
N GLY A 16 21.29 1.50 7.11
CA GLY A 16 20.13 0.64 6.96
C GLY A 16 18.97 1.33 6.22
N GLY A 17 18.72 2.61 6.52
CA GLY A 17 17.73 3.42 5.84
C GLY A 17 18.05 3.61 4.35
N TRP A 18 19.29 3.95 4.00
CA TRP A 18 19.72 4.12 2.61
C TRP A 18 19.66 2.81 1.81
N HIS A 19 20.14 1.71 2.40
CA HIS A 19 20.22 0.43 1.71
C HIS A 19 18.84 -0.21 1.50
N PHE A 20 17.90 0.03 2.42
CA PHE A 20 16.51 -0.40 2.27
C PHE A 20 15.77 0.42 1.21
N TRP A 21 16.04 1.74 1.14
CA TRP A 21 15.46 2.62 0.12
C TRP A 21 15.93 2.27 -1.30
N SER A 22 17.23 1.92 -1.46
CA SER A 22 17.77 1.50 -2.76
C SER A 22 17.23 0.15 -3.24
N TYR A 23 16.95 -0.78 -2.33
CA TYR A 23 16.37 -2.09 -2.68
C TYR A 23 14.89 -1.98 -3.11
N ILE A 24 14.14 -1.03 -2.53
CA ILE A 24 12.76 -0.74 -2.94
C ILE A 24 12.73 -0.03 -4.30
N ASN A 25 13.63 0.94 -4.54
CA ASN A 25 13.68 1.67 -5.81
C ASN A 25 13.98 0.76 -7.01
N GLN A 26 14.80 -0.29 -6.82
CA GLN A 26 15.15 -1.21 -7.91
C GLN A 26 14.00 -2.13 -8.32
N LYS A 27 13.05 -2.44 -7.42
CA LYS A 27 11.82 -3.17 -7.77
C LYS A 27 10.72 -2.26 -8.33
N MET A 28 10.69 -0.98 -7.92
CA MET A 28 9.78 0.01 -8.51
C MET A 28 10.16 0.39 -9.95
N SER A 29 11.44 0.39 -10.32
CA SER A 29 11.84 0.62 -11.71
C SER A 29 11.51 -0.55 -12.64
N ALA A 30 11.56 -1.79 -12.14
CA ALA A 30 11.10 -2.97 -12.88
C ALA A 30 9.56 -2.98 -13.04
N MET A 31 8.81 -2.64 -11.98
CA MET A 31 7.34 -2.49 -12.06
C MET A 31 6.93 -1.29 -12.93
N LYS A 32 7.63 -0.16 -12.88
CA LYS A 32 7.37 0.99 -13.77
C LYS A 32 7.66 0.70 -15.25
N ALA A 33 8.58 -0.21 -15.55
CA ALA A 33 8.84 -0.65 -16.92
C ALA A 33 7.72 -1.57 -17.44
N GLU A 34 7.09 -2.36 -16.56
CA GLU A 34 5.97 -3.23 -16.87
C GLU A 34 4.61 -2.49 -16.88
N GLU A 35 4.44 -1.45 -16.05
CA GLU A 35 3.27 -0.55 -16.04
C GLU A 35 3.10 0.30 -17.30
N ARG A 36 4.14 0.42 -18.15
CA ARG A 36 3.97 0.99 -19.50
C ARG A 36 3.26 0.03 -20.47
N GLY A 37 3.09 -1.24 -20.10
CA GLY A 37 2.49 -2.28 -20.94
C GLY A 37 1.07 -2.70 -20.56
N GLU A 38 0.62 -2.51 -19.32
CA GLU A 38 -0.72 -2.94 -18.90
C GLU A 38 -1.53 -1.82 -18.26
N SER A 39 -2.65 -1.51 -18.91
CA SER A 39 -3.61 -0.46 -18.57
C SER A 39 -4.40 -0.76 -17.30
N GLY A 40 -3.75 -0.61 -16.14
CA GLY A 40 -4.42 -0.42 -14.85
C GLY A 40 -4.71 1.08 -14.62
N PRO A 41 -5.83 1.45 -13.99
CA PRO A 41 -6.04 2.84 -13.58
C PRO A 41 -4.95 3.26 -12.60
N ALA A 42 -4.27 4.38 -12.87
CA ALA A 42 -3.27 4.92 -11.95
C ALA A 42 -3.89 5.16 -10.56
N PRO A 43 -3.20 4.78 -9.46
CA PRO A 43 -3.66 5.07 -8.11
C PRO A 43 -3.86 6.59 -7.97
N GLY A 44 -5.01 7.02 -7.44
CA GLY A 44 -5.38 8.44 -7.27
C GLY A 44 -6.41 8.98 -8.28
N LYS A 45 -6.80 8.21 -9.30
CA LYS A 45 -7.76 8.68 -10.33
C LYS A 45 -9.14 8.02 -10.27
N LEU A 46 -9.37 7.13 -9.31
CA LEU A 46 -10.64 6.42 -9.19
C LEU A 46 -11.68 7.26 -8.44
N PRO A 47 -12.92 7.35 -8.95
CA PRO A 47 -13.99 8.10 -8.29
C PRO A 47 -14.39 7.38 -6.99
N GLY A 48 -14.84 8.16 -6.00
CA GLY A 48 -15.33 7.63 -4.72
C GLY A 48 -14.66 8.19 -3.48
N MET A 49 -13.78 9.18 -3.62
CA MET A 49 -13.14 9.90 -2.51
C MET A 49 -12.99 11.39 -2.86
N SER A 50 -13.09 12.28 -1.88
CA SER A 50 -12.85 13.71 -2.09
C SER A 50 -11.34 14.01 -2.21
N ALA A 51 -10.99 15.10 -2.88
CA ALA A 51 -9.59 15.51 -3.04
C ALA A 51 -8.90 15.84 -1.69
N GLU A 52 -9.68 16.26 -0.69
CA GLU A 52 -9.20 16.54 0.66
C GLU A 52 -8.72 15.28 1.38
N LEU A 53 -9.38 14.14 1.13
CA LEU A 53 -8.98 12.85 1.70
C LEU A 53 -7.78 12.24 0.99
N GLU A 54 -7.51 12.63 -0.25
CA GLU A 54 -6.40 12.11 -1.06
C GLU A 54 -5.04 12.46 -0.43
N SER A 55 -4.86 13.68 0.08
CA SER A 55 -3.61 14.08 0.75
C SER A 55 -3.38 13.26 2.03
N GLY A 56 -4.42 13.09 2.85
CA GLY A 56 -4.36 12.29 4.07
C GLY A 56 -4.08 10.81 3.79
N TYR A 57 -4.65 10.27 2.71
CA TYR A 57 -4.37 8.92 2.24
C TYR A 57 -2.90 8.75 1.83
N GLU A 58 -2.36 9.68 1.03
CA GLU A 58 -0.98 9.61 0.56
C GLU A 58 0.03 9.74 1.72
N ASP A 59 -0.25 10.60 2.69
CA ASP A 59 0.55 10.72 3.91
C ASP A 59 0.46 9.45 4.76
N ALA A 60 -0.73 8.86 4.92
CA ALA A 60 -0.92 7.61 5.64
C ALA A 60 -0.23 6.42 4.97
N LYS A 61 -0.28 6.36 3.62
CA LYS A 61 0.42 5.36 2.81
C LYS A 61 1.94 5.45 2.99
N ARG A 62 2.50 6.66 2.98
CA ARG A 62 3.93 6.90 3.26
C ARG A 62 4.30 6.51 4.70
N GLY A 63 3.38 6.65 5.64
CA GLY A 63 3.52 6.21 7.02
C GLY A 63 3.43 4.69 7.24
N GLY A 64 3.16 3.89 6.20
CA GLY A 64 3.14 2.43 6.27
C GLY A 64 1.82 1.81 6.74
N ALA A 65 1.84 0.49 6.97
CA ALA A 65 0.63 -0.30 7.21
C ALA A 65 -0.19 0.21 8.41
N GLU A 66 0.44 0.46 9.56
CA GLU A 66 -0.28 0.87 10.76
C GLU A 66 -0.96 2.25 10.59
N THR A 67 -0.25 3.20 9.98
CA THR A 67 -0.77 4.54 9.71
C THR A 67 -1.94 4.49 8.72
N LEU A 68 -1.79 3.69 7.66
CA LEU A 68 -2.86 3.48 6.67
C LEU A 68 -4.08 2.76 7.28
N ALA A 69 -3.88 1.78 8.17
CA ALA A 69 -4.97 1.11 8.88
C ALA A 69 -5.78 2.09 9.73
N ARG A 70 -5.09 2.97 10.47
CA ARG A 70 -5.73 3.98 11.31
C ARG A 70 -6.50 5.00 10.46
N TRP A 71 -5.92 5.43 9.35
CA TRP A 71 -6.57 6.33 8.40
C TRP A 71 -7.82 5.68 7.77
N LEU A 72 -7.72 4.42 7.36
CA LEU A 72 -8.86 3.64 6.85
C LEU A 72 -9.96 3.51 7.91
N TYR A 73 -9.63 3.20 9.15
CA TYR A 73 -10.62 3.11 10.23
C TYR A 73 -11.43 4.41 10.40
N GLN A 74 -10.79 5.57 10.25
CA GLN A 74 -11.42 6.88 10.40
C GLN A 74 -12.26 7.29 9.18
N HIS A 75 -11.80 6.99 7.96
CA HIS A 75 -12.36 7.56 6.73
C HIS A 75 -13.11 6.56 5.85
N ARG A 76 -13.08 5.25 6.18
CA ARG A 76 -13.70 4.20 5.35
C ARG A 76 -15.18 4.46 5.04
N GLY A 77 -15.95 5.01 5.97
CA GLY A 77 -17.36 5.33 5.75
C GLY A 77 -17.61 6.46 4.74
N GLN A 78 -16.59 7.26 4.43
CA GLN A 78 -16.65 8.40 3.51
C GLN A 78 -16.16 8.03 2.10
N ILE A 79 -15.59 6.83 1.93
CA ILE A 79 -15.00 6.37 0.67
C ILE A 79 -15.91 5.31 0.07
N ARG A 80 -16.21 5.46 -1.22
CA ARG A 80 -17.01 4.49 -1.98
C ARG A 80 -16.12 3.60 -2.84
N ASP A 81 -16.58 2.39 -3.10
CA ASP A 81 -15.99 1.55 -4.15
C ASP A 81 -16.19 2.23 -5.53
N PRO A 82 -15.23 2.12 -6.46
CA PRO A 82 -14.06 1.22 -6.45
C PRO A 82 -12.84 1.76 -5.68
N ARG A 83 -12.85 3.03 -5.25
CA ARG A 83 -11.71 3.67 -4.60
C ARG A 83 -11.39 3.04 -3.24
N LEU A 84 -12.41 2.66 -2.47
CA LEU A 84 -12.20 1.98 -1.18
C LEU A 84 -11.44 0.66 -1.36
N ALA A 85 -11.88 -0.20 -2.28
CA ALA A 85 -11.19 -1.44 -2.60
C ALA A 85 -9.72 -1.21 -3.02
N ASP A 86 -9.46 -0.17 -3.82
CA ASP A 86 -8.10 0.18 -4.26
C ASP A 86 -7.16 0.49 -3.07
N ILE A 87 -7.65 1.30 -2.13
CA ILE A 87 -6.90 1.68 -0.93
C ILE A 87 -6.72 0.49 0.01
N GLU A 88 -7.76 -0.33 0.21
CA GLU A 88 -7.66 -1.54 1.02
C GLU A 88 -6.65 -2.54 0.40
N MET A 89 -6.55 -2.61 -0.94
CA MET A 89 -5.51 -3.39 -1.61
C MET A 89 -4.10 -2.83 -1.41
N ASP A 90 -3.92 -1.51 -1.34
CA ASP A 90 -2.64 -0.93 -0.94
C ASP A 90 -2.27 -1.32 0.49
N TYR A 91 -3.24 -1.32 1.40
CA TYR A 91 -3.04 -1.78 2.76
C TYR A 91 -2.63 -3.26 2.80
N VAL A 92 -3.29 -4.12 2.02
CA VAL A 92 -2.93 -5.55 1.86
C VAL A 92 -1.47 -5.72 1.43
N VAL A 93 -0.98 -4.91 0.48
CA VAL A 93 0.42 -4.96 0.03
C VAL A 93 1.39 -4.55 1.14
N LEU A 94 1.01 -3.56 1.95
CA LEU A 94 1.85 -3.08 3.05
C LEU A 94 1.88 -4.07 4.22
N VAL A 95 0.72 -4.58 4.64
CA VAL A 95 0.59 -5.48 5.80
C VAL A 95 1.02 -6.91 5.47
N GLY A 96 0.86 -7.37 4.23
CA GLY A 96 1.17 -8.73 3.84
C GLY A 96 2.65 -9.12 3.98
N ARG A 97 3.55 -8.14 4.11
CA ARG A 97 4.97 -8.36 4.42
C ARG A 97 5.22 -8.78 5.87
N THR A 98 4.37 -8.36 6.79
CA THR A 98 4.54 -8.58 8.23
C THR A 98 3.45 -9.47 8.83
N ASN A 99 2.24 -9.45 8.27
CA ASN A 99 1.10 -10.23 8.72
C ASN A 99 0.21 -10.66 7.53
N GLN A 100 0.46 -11.85 7.01
CA GLN A 100 -0.30 -12.43 5.90
C GLN A 100 -1.74 -12.80 6.28
N ALA A 101 -2.00 -13.16 7.55
CA ALA A 101 -3.35 -13.49 7.99
C ALA A 101 -4.27 -12.26 7.91
N GLU A 102 -3.75 -11.09 8.30
CA GLU A 102 -4.47 -9.83 8.16
C GLU A 102 -4.70 -9.44 6.69
N ALA A 103 -3.68 -9.63 5.84
CA ALA A 103 -3.81 -9.41 4.40
C ALA A 103 -4.96 -10.24 3.79
N ARG A 104 -5.04 -11.53 4.14
CA ARG A 104 -6.14 -12.42 3.70
C ARG A 104 -7.49 -11.94 4.21
N ARG A 105 -7.59 -11.60 5.50
CA ARG A 105 -8.83 -11.10 6.12
C ARG A 105 -9.39 -9.88 5.38
N VAL A 106 -8.51 -8.95 5.00
CA VAL A 106 -8.91 -7.76 4.24
C VAL A 106 -9.33 -8.14 2.82
N LEU A 107 -8.56 -8.99 2.14
CA LEU A 107 -8.92 -9.47 0.79
C LEU A 107 -10.28 -10.18 0.75
N ASP A 108 -10.61 -10.98 1.75
CA ASP A 108 -11.92 -11.62 1.85
C ASP A 108 -13.06 -10.60 1.99
N GLY A 109 -12.82 -9.52 2.74
CA GLY A 109 -13.74 -8.39 2.82
C GLY A 109 -13.89 -7.62 1.50
N ILE A 110 -12.86 -7.62 0.64
CA ILE A 110 -12.94 -7.05 -0.71
C ILE A 110 -13.70 -8.01 -1.64
N ARG A 111 -13.44 -9.31 -1.54
CA ARG A 111 -14.08 -10.35 -2.35
C ARG A 111 -15.60 -10.28 -2.28
N SER A 112 -16.16 -10.03 -1.10
CA SER A 112 -17.62 -10.01 -0.90
C SER A 112 -18.34 -8.87 -1.60
N ARG A 113 -17.62 -7.83 -2.06
CA ARG A 113 -18.21 -6.61 -2.63
C ARG A 113 -17.68 -6.24 -4.02
N ILE A 114 -16.49 -6.70 -4.38
CA ILE A 114 -15.88 -6.37 -5.67
C ILE A 114 -16.60 -7.10 -6.81
N LYS A 115 -16.94 -6.37 -7.86
CA LYS A 115 -17.56 -6.92 -9.07
C LYS A 115 -16.51 -7.16 -10.15
N PRO A 116 -16.68 -8.17 -11.04
CA PRO A 116 -15.80 -8.38 -12.20
C PRO A 116 -15.71 -7.17 -13.14
N THR A 117 -16.73 -6.31 -13.14
CA THR A 117 -16.77 -5.06 -13.92
C THR A 117 -15.98 -3.92 -13.27
N SER A 118 -15.43 -4.12 -12.07
CA SER A 118 -14.67 -3.09 -11.35
C SER A 118 -13.33 -2.82 -12.04
N PRO A 119 -12.91 -1.56 -12.17
CA PRO A 119 -11.62 -1.22 -12.77
C PRO A 119 -10.42 -1.78 -12.00
N VAL A 120 -10.59 -2.13 -10.72
CA VAL A 120 -9.55 -2.70 -9.86
C VAL A 120 -9.66 -4.22 -9.70
N TYR A 121 -10.56 -4.87 -10.45
CA TYR A 121 -10.79 -6.31 -10.34
C TYR A 121 -9.56 -7.16 -10.69
N LYS A 122 -8.84 -6.81 -11.76
CA LYS A 122 -7.59 -7.51 -12.15
C LYS A 122 -6.54 -7.48 -11.04
N ARG A 123 -6.35 -6.31 -10.42
CA ARG A 123 -5.43 -6.11 -9.29
C ARG A 123 -5.84 -6.96 -8.09
N PHE A 124 -7.14 -7.00 -7.78
CA PHE A 124 -7.67 -7.87 -6.74
C PHE A 124 -7.34 -9.34 -7.03
N GLN A 125 -7.58 -9.83 -8.25
CA GLN A 125 -7.26 -11.23 -8.60
C GLN A 125 -5.77 -11.57 -8.44
N GLN A 126 -4.88 -10.65 -8.80
CA GLN A 126 -3.44 -10.84 -8.64
C GLN A 126 -3.05 -10.96 -7.16
N LEU A 127 -3.58 -10.06 -6.31
CA LEU A 127 -3.34 -10.11 -4.87
C LEU A 127 -3.98 -11.34 -4.24
N ASP A 128 -5.19 -11.69 -4.66
CA ASP A 128 -5.90 -12.85 -4.16
C ASP A 128 -5.09 -14.13 -4.39
N LYS A 129 -4.58 -14.32 -5.61
CA LYS A 129 -3.68 -15.43 -5.96
C LYS A 129 -2.34 -15.41 -5.22
N ALA A 130 -1.87 -14.24 -4.78
CA ALA A 130 -0.59 -14.12 -4.08
C ALA A 130 -0.69 -14.54 -2.60
N TYR A 131 -1.86 -14.37 -1.99
CA TYR A 131 -2.07 -14.64 -0.58
C TYR A 131 -2.90 -15.90 -0.32
N HIS A 132 -3.72 -16.36 -1.27
CA HIS A 132 -4.46 -17.64 -1.23
C HIS A 132 -3.82 -18.67 -2.16
#